data_AF-A0A364GPV7-F1
#
_entry.id   AF-A0A364GPV7-F1
#
_cell.length_a   1.000
_cell.length_b   1.000
_cell.length_c   1.000
_cell.angle_alpha   90.00
_cell.angle_beta   90.00
_cell.angle_gamma   90.00
#
_symmetry.space_group_name_H-M   'P 1'
#
loop_
_entity.id
_entity.type
_entity.pdbx_description
1 polymer ?
#
loop_
_entity_poly.entity_id
_entity_poly.type
_entity_poly.pdbx_seq_one_letter_code
_entity_poly.pdbx_strand_id
1 'polypeptide(L)' 'MTPKECLDRFMAAVRDARAGRNGKAHALIAAVRERNGSAAAEIARRELRNYVDSGKKA' A
#
# COMPACT_ATOMS: atom_id res chain seq x y z
N MET A 1 -2.00 3.22 16.03
CA MET A 1 -1.22 3.29 14.77
C MET A 1 -0.79 4.72 14.60
N THR A 2 0.51 4.98 14.66
CA THR A 2 1.05 6.33 14.47
C THR A 2 1.22 6.65 12.97
N PRO A 3 1.28 7.93 12.57
CA PRO A 3 1.54 8.30 11.17
C PRO A 3 2.84 7.68 10.62
N LYS A 4 3.86 7.54 11.46
CA LYS A 4 5.14 6.90 11.11
C LYS A 4 4.97 5.41 10.79
N GLU A 5 4.18 4.68 11.57
CA GLU A 5 3.91 3.25 11.31
C GLU A 5 3.05 3.05 10.04
N CYS A 6 2.10 3.96 9.76
CA CYS A 6 1.37 3.96 8.49
C CYS A 6 2.33 4.09 7.30
N LEU A 7 3.22 5.08 7.38
CA LEU A 7 4.19 5.34 6.32
C LEU A 7 5.15 4.15 6.13
N ASP A 8 5.64 3.56 7.21
CA ASP A 8 6.56 2.43 7.14
C ASP A 8 5.91 1.20 6.46
N ARG A 9 4.65 0.89 6.83
CA ARG A 9 3.87 -0.18 6.19
C ARG A 9 3.60 0.11 4.71
N PHE A 10 3.28 1.36 4.38
CA PHE A 10 3.09 1.77 2.99
C PHE A 10 4.37 1.60 2.17
N MET A 11 5.51 2.10 2.67
CA MET A 11 6.80 1.94 1.99
C MET A 11 7.24 0.48 1.88
N ALA A 12 6.95 -0.34 2.88
CA ALA A 12 7.20 -1.78 2.81
C ALA A 12 6.35 -2.45 1.73
N ALA A 13 5.09 -2.04 1.56
CA ALA A 13 4.21 -2.52 0.50
C ALA A 13 4.68 -2.08 -0.90
N VAL A 14 5.17 -0.85 -1.04
CA VAL A 14 5.76 -0.34 -2.29
C VAL A 14 7.02 -1.12 -2.67
N ARG A 15 7.92 -1.36 -1.71
CA ARG A 15 9.16 -2.13 -1.94
C ARG A 15 8.88 -3.58 -2.33
N ASP A 16 7.90 -4.21 -1.70
CA ASP A 16 7.45 -5.56 -2.05
C ASP A 16 6.94 -5.58 -3.51
N ALA A 17 6.01 -4.67 -3.84
CA ALA A 17 5.40 -4.59 -5.16
C ALA A 17 6.44 -4.34 -6.26
N ARG A 18 7.44 -3.49 -6.00
CA ARG A 18 8.57 -3.27 -6.93
C ARG A 18 9.45 -4.50 -7.11
N ALA A 19 9.58 -5.33 -6.08
CA ALA A 19 10.28 -6.60 -6.16
C ALA A 19 9.46 -7.71 -6.85
N GLY A 20 8.30 -7.37 -7.45
CA GLY A 20 7.37 -8.34 -8.05
C GLY A 20 6.60 -9.17 -7.02
N ARG A 21 6.72 -8.84 -5.73
CA ARG A 21 6.05 -9.52 -4.62
C ARG A 21 4.85 -8.68 -4.20
N ASN A 22 3.64 -9.22 -4.25
CA ASN A 22 2.43 -8.46 -3.93
C ASN A 22 1.88 -8.74 -2.53
N GLY A 23 2.58 -9.52 -1.70
CA GLY A 23 2.08 -9.99 -0.41
C GLY A 23 1.80 -8.85 0.56
N LYS A 24 2.73 -7.91 0.70
CA LYS A 24 2.57 -6.75 1.61
C LYS A 24 1.57 -5.73 1.07
N ALA A 25 1.50 -5.56 -0.25
CA ALA A 25 0.49 -4.72 -0.89
C ALA A 25 -0.92 -5.27 -0.67
N HIS A 26 -1.12 -6.58 -0.83
CA HIS A 26 -2.40 -7.23 -0.54
C HIS A 26 -2.78 -7.12 0.93
N ALA A 27 -1.85 -7.34 1.86
CA ALA A 27 -2.10 -7.19 3.30
C ALA A 27 -2.50 -5.76 3.68
N LEU A 28 -1.84 -4.75 3.09
CA LEU A 28 -2.19 -3.35 3.30
C LEU A 28 -3.60 -3.03 2.80
N ILE A 29 -3.93 -3.44 1.57
CA ILE A 29 -5.24 -3.19 0.96
C ILE A 29 -6.35 -3.92 1.73
N ALA A 30 -6.09 -5.15 2.20
CA ALA A 30 -7.03 -5.90 3.03
C ALA A 30 -7.31 -5.18 4.36
N ALA A 31 -6.26 -4.70 5.05
CA ALA A 31 -6.43 -3.94 6.29
C ALA A 31 -7.20 -2.63 6.07
N VAL A 32 -6.98 -1.95 4.93
CA VAL A 32 -7.75 -0.74 4.56
C VAL A 32 -9.21 -1.11 4.31
N ARG A 33 -9.47 -2.23 3.61
CA ARG A 33 -10.82 -2.73 3.33
C ARG A 33 -11.60 -3.04 4.60
N GLU A 34 -10.98 -3.73 5.55
CA GLU A 34 -11.63 -4.09 6.82
C GLU A 34 -11.99 -2.86 7.66
N ARG A 35 -11.16 -1.81 7.63
CA ARG A 35 -11.36 -0.62 8.48
C ARG A 35 -12.20 0.48 7.85
N ASN A 36 -12.08 0.66 6.52
CA ASN A 36 -12.62 1.82 5.81
C ASN A 36 -13.54 1.41 4.66
N GLY A 37 -13.74 0.11 4.44
CA GLY A 37 -14.60 -0.41 3.39
C GLY A 37 -13.92 -0.52 2.01
N SER A 38 -14.67 -1.08 1.06
CA SER A 38 -14.16 -1.43 -0.27
C SER A 38 -13.74 -0.22 -1.11
N ALA A 39 -14.46 0.90 -1.00
CA ALA A 39 -14.14 2.11 -1.77
C ALA A 39 -12.76 2.67 -1.40
N ALA A 40 -12.46 2.75 -0.09
CA ALA A 40 -11.16 3.19 0.40
C ALA A 40 -10.03 2.23 0.01
N ALA A 41 -10.31 0.92 0.00
CA ALA A 41 -9.34 -0.09 -0.42
C ALA A 41 -8.96 0.04 -1.91
N GLU A 42 -9.93 0.33 -2.78
CA GLU A 42 -9.67 0.55 -4.21
C GLU A 42 -8.86 1.83 -4.47
N ILE A 43 -9.14 2.91 -3.71
CA ILE A 43 -8.34 4.13 -3.76
C ILE A 43 -6.90 3.82 -3.33
N ALA A 44 -6.71 3.16 -2.19
CA ALA A 44 -5.38 2.79 -1.68
C ALA A 44 -4.61 1.90 -2.67
N ARG A 45 -5.30 0.96 -3.33
CA ARG A 45 -4.71 0.13 -4.39
C ARG A 45 -4.23 0.97 -5.57
N ARG A 46 -5.04 1.92 -6.03
CA ARG A 46 -4.70 2.79 -7.16
C ARG A 46 -3.51 3.70 -6.81
N GLU A 47 -3.51 4.30 -5.63
CA GLU A 47 -2.40 5.14 -5.16
C GLU A 47 -1.11 4.33 -5.00
N LEU A 48 -1.19 3.13 -4.42
CA LEU A 48 -0.03 2.25 -4.31
C LEU A 48 0.56 1.90 -5.67
N ARG A 49 -0.28 1.55 -6.65
CA ARG A 49 0.16 1.27 -8.02
C ARG A 49 0.80 2.50 -8.67
N ASN A 50 0.18 3.66 -8.55
CA ASN A 50 0.72 4.91 -9.08
C ASN A 50 2.09 5.23 -8.46
N TYR A 51 2.26 5.01 -7.16
CA TYR A 51 3.52 5.28 -6.46
C TYR A 51 4.62 4.26 -6.83
N VAL A 52 4.26 2.99 -7.00
CA VAL A 52 5.15 1.94 -7.51
C VAL A 52 5.65 2.32 -8.91
N ASP A 53 4.72 2.72 -9.79
CA ASP A 53 4.97 3.10 -11.19
C ASP A 53 5.76 4.40 -11.34
N SER A 54 5.53 5.40 -10.47
CA SER A 54 6.18 6.73 -10.59
C SER A 54 7.70 6.71 -10.35
N GLY A 55 8.32 5.58 -10.03
CA GLY A 55 9.76 5.47 -9.77
C GLY A 55 10.29 6.27 -8.58
N LYS A 56 9.43 6.91 -7.77
CA LYS A 56 9.86 7.72 -6.61
C LYS A 56 10.54 6.83 -5.57
N LYS A 57 11.59 7.30 -4.89
CA LYS A 57 12.23 6.52 -3.82
C LYS A 57 11.20 6.17 -2.73
N ALA A 58 11.11 4.86 -2.44
CA ALA A 58 10.29 4.30 -1.38
C ALA A 58 11.12 4.13 -0.10
#